data_AF-A0AA96FP02-F1
#
_entry.id   AF-A0AA96FP02-F1
#
_cell.length_a   1.000
_cell.length_b   1.000
_cell.length_c   1.000
_cell.angle_alpha   90.00
_cell.angle_beta   90.00
_cell.angle_gamma   90.00
#
_symmetry.space_group_name_H-M   'P 1'
#
loop_
_entity.id
_entity.type
_entity.pdbx_description
1 polymer ?
#
loop_
_entity_poly.entity_id
_entity_poly.type
_entity_poly.pdbx_seq_one_letter_code
_entity_poly.pdbx_strand_id
1 'polypeptide(L)' 'MTTGPHRGHVWNICGEGAGPFGSEFGFTTGEPGFAGWVRHWVEGKPWSDAM' A
#
# COMPACT_ATOMS: atom_id res chain seq x y z
N MET A 1 -22.87 -0.13 -2.24
CA MET A 1 -22.08 0.18 -3.45
C MET A 1 -21.14 1.31 -3.10
N THR A 2 -19.84 1.03 -2.95
CA THR A 2 -18.87 2.08 -2.60
C THR A 2 -18.24 2.62 -3.88
N THR A 3 -18.56 3.88 -4.21
CA THR A 3 -18.01 4.64 -5.34
C THR A 3 -17.38 5.92 -4.78
N GLY A 4 -16.04 5.97 -4.76
CA GLY A 4 -15.25 7.13 -4.33
C GLY A 4 -13.77 6.94 -4.74
N PRO A 5 -12.96 8.02 -4.82
CA PRO A 5 -11.58 7.99 -5.35
C PRO A 5 -10.63 7.07 -4.60
N HIS A 6 -11.04 6.54 -3.43
CA HIS A 6 -10.25 5.64 -2.60
C HIS A 6 -10.59 4.15 -2.86
N ARG A 7 -11.44 3.85 -3.86
CA ARG A 7 -11.84 2.48 -4.20
C ARG A 7 -10.69 1.71 -4.82
N GLY A 8 -10.37 0.53 -4.29
CA GLY A 8 -9.34 -0.38 -4.82
C GLY A 8 -7.93 -0.17 -4.22
N HIS A 9 -7.79 0.74 -3.26
CA HIS A 9 -6.54 0.97 -2.56
C HIS A 9 -6.37 -0.06 -1.44
N VAL A 10 -5.16 -0.59 -1.30
CA VAL A 10 -4.76 -1.37 -0.13
C VAL A 10 -4.21 -0.39 0.90
N TRP A 11 -4.64 -0.51 2.15
CA TRP A 11 -4.27 0.40 3.22
C TRP A 11 -3.36 -0.30 4.21
N ASN A 12 -2.21 0.30 4.48
CA ASN A 12 -1.38 -0.07 5.61
C ASN A 12 -1.87 0.70 6.83
N ILE A 13 -2.32 -0.02 7.85
CA ILE A 13 -2.73 0.55 9.14
C ILE A 13 -1.66 0.21 10.16
N CYS A 14 -1.03 1.23 10.73
CA CYS A 14 -0.07 1.12 11.81
C CYS A 14 -0.53 1.95 13.02
N GLY A 15 0.10 1.76 14.18
CA GLY A 15 -0.25 2.50 15.41
C GLY A 15 -0.19 4.02 15.25
N GLU A 16 0.62 4.53 14.32
CA GLU A 16 0.83 5.96 14.05
C GLU A 16 -0.06 6.52 12.92
N GLY A 17 -0.85 5.69 12.21
CA GLY A 17 -1.71 6.17 11.13
C GLY A 17 -2.14 5.12 10.09
N ALA A 18 -2.90 5.57 9.10
CA ALA A 18 -3.33 4.76 7.96
C ALA A 18 -2.97 5.45 6.64
N GLY A 19 -2.24 4.76 5.77
CA GLY A 19 -1.80 5.26 4.46
C GLY A 19 -2.00 4.23 3.35
N PRO A 20 -2.20 4.65 2.10
CA PRO A 20 -2.29 3.72 0.98
C PRO A 20 -0.93 3.08 0.68
N PHE A 21 -0.93 1.79 0.39
CA PHE A 21 0.27 1.04 -0.03
C PHE A 21 0.89 1.68 -1.29
N GLY A 22 2.20 1.88 -1.28
CA GLY A 22 2.93 2.46 -2.42
C GLY A 22 2.57 3.92 -2.70
N SER A 23 2.09 4.65 -1.67
CA SER A 23 1.89 6.10 -1.80
C SER A 23 3.22 6.80 -2.00
N GLU A 24 3.31 7.71 -2.97
CA GLU A 24 4.53 8.48 -3.28
C GLU A 24 5.02 9.37 -2.13
N PHE A 25 4.27 9.46 -1.03
CA PHE A 25 4.64 10.17 0.18
C PHE A 25 5.58 9.32 1.06
N GLY A 26 6.79 9.02 0.56
CA GLY A 26 7.78 8.16 1.24
C GLY A 26 8.99 7.78 0.38
N PHE A 27 9.82 6.83 0.84
CA PHE A 27 10.91 6.19 0.07
C PHE A 27 10.47 4.81 -0.45
N THR A 28 9.23 4.69 -0.90
CA THR A 28 8.65 3.39 -1.24
C THR A 28 9.19 2.84 -2.56
N THR A 29 9.51 1.54 -2.58
CA THR A 29 9.76 0.79 -3.83
C THR A 29 8.52 0.01 -4.30
N GLY A 30 7.41 0.10 -3.56
CA GLY A 30 6.18 -0.63 -3.82
C GLY A 30 5.29 0.06 -4.86
N GLU A 31 4.87 -0.70 -5.88
CA GLU A 31 3.89 -0.24 -6.86
C GLU A 31 2.52 0.00 -6.20
N PRO A 32 1.86 1.16 -6.38
CA PRO A 32 0.58 1.43 -5.74
C PRO A 32 -0.52 0.47 -6.21
N GLY A 33 -1.51 0.24 -5.32
CA GLY A 33 -2.69 -0.57 -5.60
C GLY A 33 -2.55 -2.07 -5.29
N PHE A 34 -3.62 -2.83 -5.57
CA PHE A 34 -3.73 -4.23 -5.15
C PHE A 34 -2.69 -5.16 -5.79
N ALA A 35 -2.42 -5.01 -7.08
CA ALA A 35 -1.47 -5.87 -7.79
C ALA A 35 -0.04 -5.68 -7.26
N GLY A 36 0.36 -4.44 -6.96
CA GLY A 36 1.65 -4.14 -6.34
C GLY A 36 1.75 -4.69 -4.93
N TRP A 37 0.70 -4.56 -4.12
CA TRP A 37 0.63 -5.18 -2.79
C TRP A 37 0.78 -6.71 -2.84
N VAL A 38 0.09 -7.39 -3.76
CA VAL A 38 0.20 -8.86 -3.92
C VAL A 38 1.63 -9.27 -4.30
N ARG A 39 2.27 -8.55 -5.23
CA ARG A 39 3.68 -8.83 -5.58
C ARG A 39 4.60 -8.66 -4.38
N HIS A 40 4.46 -7.56 -3.65
CA HIS A 40 5.26 -7.26 -2.46
C HIS A 40 5.15 -8.35 -1.40
N TRP A 41 3.92 -8.84 -1.18
CA TRP A 41 3.64 -9.96 -0.28
C TRP A 41 4.32 -11.25 -0.75
N VAL A 42 4.14 -11.62 -2.02
CA VAL A 42 4.70 -12.87 -2.59
C VAL A 42 6.23 -12.88 -2.57
N GLU A 43 6.86 -11.71 -2.77
CA GLU A 43 8.30 -11.53 -2.67
C GLU A 43 8.83 -11.56 -1.22
N GLY A 44 7.93 -11.57 -0.22
CA GLY A 44 8.30 -11.62 1.20
C GLY A 44 8.98 -10.35 1.69
N LYS A 45 8.77 -9.22 1.00
CA LYS A 45 9.40 -7.94 1.34
C LYS A 45 8.81 -7.37 2.63
N PRO A 46 9.63 -6.67 3.44
CA PRO A 46 9.14 -6.04 4.67
C PRO A 46 8.12 -4.95 4.36
N TRP A 47 7.14 -4.75 5.24
CA TRP A 47 6.09 -3.74 5.06
C TRP A 47 6.65 -2.30 5.01
N SER A 48 7.80 -2.05 5.66
CA SER A 48 8.47 -0.74 5.70
C SER A 48 9.08 -0.30 4.38
N ASP A 49 9.28 -1.24 3.44
CA ASP A 49 9.77 -0.94 2.08
C ASP A 49 8.64 -0.35 1.19
N ALA A 50 7.39 -0.46 1.65
CA ALA A 50 6.19 0.04 1.00
C ALA A 50 5.59 1.30 1.67
N MET A 51 6.36 1.99 2.53
CA MET A 51 5.98 3.20 3.26
C MET A 51 6.94 4.38 3.03
#